data_AF-A0A6B3HRC9-F1
#
_entry.id   AF-A0A6B3HRC9-F1
#
_cell.length_a   1.000
_cell.length_b   1.000
_cell.length_c   1.000
_cell.angle_alpha   90.00
_cell.angle_beta   90.00
_cell.angle_gamma   90.00
#
_symmetry.space_group_name_H-M   'P 1'
#
loop_
_entity.id
_entity.type
_entity.pdbx_description
1 polymer ?
#
loop_
_entity_poly.entity_id
_entity_poly.type
_entity_poly.pdbx_seq_one_letter_code
_entity_poly.pdbx_strand_id
1 'polypeptide(L)'
;AFFGGGAAGRAWAAGLVPGPGGLHPRVDRDVMVATVQENAHRDYWDAWDEVRCPVLVVRAGKGMLKQPEADRMAGRHGVTRIAVIPDAGHDVHLDDPAAVYGEMAAFLAEATAAESEAAAEEAGA
;
A
#
# COMPACT_ATOMS: atom_id res chain seq x y z
N ALA A 1 -17.47 1.70 -17.38
CA ALA A 1 -17.15 3.14 -17.28
C ALA A 1 -15.71 3.37 -17.75
N PHE A 2 -15.40 4.52 -18.37
CA PHE A 2 -14.08 4.78 -19.00
C PHE A 2 -12.91 4.67 -17.99
N PHE A 3 -13.06 5.21 -16.78
CA PHE A 3 -12.07 5.09 -15.69
C PHE A 3 -12.39 3.96 -14.69
N GLY A 4 -13.02 2.86 -15.13
CA GLY A 4 -13.37 1.75 -14.23
C GLY A 4 -14.61 2.00 -13.35
N GLY A 5 -15.02 3.25 -13.12
CA GLY A 5 -16.21 3.59 -12.32
C GLY A 5 -15.93 3.58 -10.81
N GLY A 6 -16.96 3.76 -9.99
CA GLY A 6 -16.80 3.76 -8.52
C GLY A 6 -15.90 4.88 -7.99
N ALA A 7 -15.24 4.64 -6.85
CA ALA A 7 -14.34 5.59 -6.20
C ALA A 7 -13.05 5.81 -7.01
N ALA A 8 -12.44 4.74 -7.51
CA ALA A 8 -11.25 4.82 -8.36
C ALA A 8 -11.50 5.66 -9.62
N GLY A 9 -12.62 5.45 -10.31
CA GLY A 9 -12.96 6.23 -11.49
C GLY A 9 -13.20 7.72 -11.21
N ARG A 10 -13.75 8.04 -10.02
CA ARG A 10 -13.86 9.44 -9.58
C ARG A 10 -12.50 10.05 -9.26
N ALA A 11 -11.60 9.29 -8.63
CA ALA A 11 -10.24 9.75 -8.33
C ALA A 11 -9.45 10.07 -9.62
N TRP A 12 -9.52 9.17 -10.61
CA TRP A 12 -8.93 9.42 -11.93
C TRP A 12 -9.54 10.61 -12.65
N ALA A 13 -10.87 10.73 -12.68
CA ALA A 13 -11.55 11.86 -13.31
C ALA A 13 -11.22 13.21 -12.64
N ALA A 14 -11.08 13.22 -11.31
CA ALA A 14 -10.67 14.41 -10.56
C ALA A 14 -9.23 14.87 -10.90
N GLY A 15 -8.42 14.00 -11.50
CA GLY A 15 -7.09 14.30 -12.02
C GLY A 15 -7.08 15.13 -13.30
N LEU A 16 -8.24 15.44 -13.90
CA LEU A 16 -8.33 16.11 -15.19
C LEU A 16 -8.74 17.58 -15.07
N VAL A 17 -8.29 18.40 -16.03
CA VAL A 17 -8.68 19.80 -16.19
C VAL A 17 -9.16 20.09 -17.61
N PRO A 18 -10.09 21.05 -17.80
CA PRO A 18 -10.49 21.48 -19.14
C PRO A 18 -9.33 22.12 -19.91
N GLY A 19 -9.27 21.89 -21.22
CA GLY A 19 -8.34 22.53 -22.14
C GLY A 19 -8.79 22.40 -23.60
N PRO A 20 -7.99 22.88 -24.56
CA PRO A 20 -8.30 22.75 -25.98
C PRO A 20 -8.53 21.29 -26.36
N GLY A 21 -9.66 20.99 -27.01
CA GLY A 21 -9.98 19.62 -27.43
C GLY A 21 -10.46 18.67 -26.34
N GLY A 22 -10.71 19.15 -25.11
CA GLY A 22 -11.37 18.35 -24.06
C GLY A 22 -10.67 18.38 -22.71
N LEU A 23 -10.65 17.23 -22.04
CA LEU A 23 -10.04 17.07 -20.72
C LEU A 23 -8.58 16.64 -20.85
N HIS A 24 -7.72 17.22 -20.03
CA HIS A 24 -6.28 16.96 -20.00
C HIS A 24 -5.85 16.54 -18.59
N PRO A 25 -4.86 15.65 -18.44
CA PRO A 25 -4.27 15.35 -17.13
C PRO A 25 -3.68 16.61 -16.48
N ARG A 26 -3.87 16.77 -15.17
CA ARG A 26 -3.17 17.79 -14.36
C ARG A 26 -1.68 17.49 -14.19
N VAL A 27 -1.30 16.23 -14.40
CA VAL A 27 0.07 15.74 -14.23
C VAL A 27 0.81 15.78 -15.56
N ASP A 28 2.10 16.07 -15.49
CA ASP A 28 3.00 15.89 -16.62
C ASP A 28 3.18 14.38 -16.89
N ARG A 29 2.93 13.97 -18.14
CA ARG A 29 3.01 12.56 -18.56
C ARG A 29 4.40 12.00 -18.37
N ASP A 30 5.42 12.74 -18.78
CA ASP A 30 6.80 12.25 -18.79
C ASP A 30 7.33 12.12 -17.37
N VAL A 31 6.91 13.03 -16.48
CA VAL A 31 7.15 12.89 -15.03
C VAL A 31 6.46 11.64 -14.48
N MET A 32 5.17 11.44 -14.77
CA MET A 32 4.42 10.27 -14.29
C MET A 32 5.03 8.94 -14.77
N VAL A 33 5.52 8.91 -16.01
CA VAL A 33 6.23 7.73 -16.53
C VAL A 33 7.54 7.56 -15.76
N ALA A 34 8.35 8.61 -15.63
CA ALA A 34 9.65 8.53 -14.95
C ALA A 34 9.54 8.01 -13.51
N THR A 35 8.48 8.35 -12.77
CA THR A 35 8.31 7.88 -11.37
C THR A 35 8.02 6.39 -11.23
N VAL A 36 7.52 5.71 -12.28
CA VAL A 36 7.19 4.27 -12.23
C VAL A 36 8.20 3.39 -12.96
N GLN A 37 9.02 3.96 -13.85
CA GLN A 37 9.94 3.20 -14.71
C GLN A 37 10.94 2.36 -13.92
N GLU A 38 11.53 2.90 -12.86
CA GLU A 38 12.53 2.17 -12.09
C GLU A 38 11.92 0.94 -11.39
N ASN A 39 10.78 1.13 -10.72
CA ASN A 39 10.02 0.08 -10.05
C ASN A 39 9.48 -0.99 -11.01
N ALA A 40 9.33 -0.66 -12.29
CA ALA A 40 8.91 -1.61 -13.31
C ALA A 40 10.05 -2.51 -13.82
N HIS A 41 11.31 -2.10 -13.64
CA HIS A 41 12.47 -2.80 -14.19
C HIS A 41 13.32 -3.53 -13.15
N ARG A 42 13.16 -3.23 -11.87
CA ARG A 42 13.87 -3.92 -10.80
C ARG A 42 13.01 -4.11 -9.58
N ASP A 43 13.34 -5.15 -8.82
CA ASP A 43 12.87 -5.31 -7.46
C ASP A 43 13.78 -4.56 -6.48
N TYR A 44 13.32 -4.48 -5.23
CA TYR A 44 13.99 -3.83 -4.11
C TYR A 44 14.12 -4.78 -2.93
N TRP A 45 14.37 -6.07 -3.19
CA TRP A 45 14.46 -7.06 -2.12
C TRP A 45 15.60 -6.77 -1.13
N ASP A 46 16.72 -6.24 -1.60
CA ASP A 46 17.84 -5.86 -0.72
C ASP A 46 17.44 -4.71 0.22
N ALA A 47 16.73 -3.70 -0.30
CA ALA A 47 16.23 -2.59 0.52
C ALA A 47 15.09 -3.03 1.45
N TRP A 48 14.24 -3.96 1.01
CA TRP A 48 13.25 -4.60 1.86
C TRP A 48 13.94 -5.26 3.05
N ASP A 49 14.97 -6.08 2.83
CA ASP A 49 15.74 -6.77 3.87
C ASP A 49 16.44 -5.82 4.86
N GLU A 50 16.55 -4.52 4.57
CA GLU A 50 17.08 -3.50 5.48
C GLU A 50 16.04 -2.94 6.47
N VAL A 51 14.75 -3.15 6.23
CA VAL A 51 13.68 -2.70 7.15
C VAL A 51 13.79 -3.41 8.50
N ARG A 52 13.69 -2.64 9.59
CA ARG A 52 13.86 -3.12 10.97
C ARG A 52 12.64 -2.95 11.86
N CYS A 53 11.69 -2.10 11.46
CA CYS A 53 10.45 -1.90 12.21
C CYS A 53 9.40 -2.97 11.84
N PRO A 54 8.37 -3.16 12.67
CA PRO A 54 7.19 -3.93 12.29
C PRO A 54 6.59 -3.41 10.98
N VAL A 55 6.08 -4.31 10.14
CA VAL A 55 5.49 -3.94 8.84
C VAL A 55 4.13 -4.57 8.65
N LEU A 56 3.15 -3.75 8.26
CA LEU A 56 1.86 -4.21 7.74
C LEU A 56 1.84 -4.09 6.21
N VAL A 57 1.56 -5.19 5.53
CA VAL A 57 1.27 -5.21 4.10
C VAL A 57 -0.22 -5.48 3.92
N VAL A 58 -0.98 -4.45 3.54
CA VAL A 58 -2.40 -4.59 3.17
C VAL A 58 -2.49 -4.80 1.66
N ARG A 59 -3.02 -5.94 1.24
CA ARG A 59 -3.20 -6.27 -0.18
C ARG A 59 -4.63 -6.63 -0.53
N ALA A 60 -4.99 -6.35 -1.77
CA ALA A 60 -6.25 -6.78 -2.35
C ALA A 60 -6.19 -8.23 -2.84
N GLY A 61 -7.26 -8.98 -2.60
CA GLY A 61 -7.41 -10.35 -3.09
C GLY A 61 -7.45 -10.42 -4.62
N LYS A 62 -8.03 -9.41 -5.29
CA LYS A 62 -8.05 -9.27 -6.76
C LYS A 62 -6.97 -8.31 -7.27
N GLY A 63 -5.98 -7.98 -6.43
CA GLY A 63 -4.90 -7.04 -6.72
C GLY A 63 -3.73 -7.61 -7.53
N MET A 64 -2.74 -6.75 -7.76
CA MET A 64 -1.52 -7.10 -8.52
C MET A 64 -0.52 -7.90 -7.69
N LEU A 65 -0.29 -7.54 -6.41
CA LEU A 65 0.57 -8.30 -5.50
C LEU A 65 -0.03 -9.69 -5.26
N LYS A 66 0.71 -10.74 -5.63
CA LYS A 66 0.25 -12.14 -5.54
C LYS A 66 0.63 -12.78 -4.20
N GLN A 67 -0.10 -13.83 -3.83
CA GLN A 67 0.13 -14.54 -2.56
C GLN A 67 1.60 -14.99 -2.38
N PRO A 68 2.25 -15.62 -3.38
CA PRO A 68 3.64 -16.08 -3.19
C PRO A 68 4.63 -14.95 -2.92
N GLU A 69 4.38 -13.77 -3.49
CA GLU A 69 5.23 -12.60 -3.26
C GLU A 69 4.97 -11.99 -1.88
N ALA A 70 3.73 -11.93 -1.43
CA ALA A 70 3.38 -11.52 -0.06
C ALA A 70 3.97 -12.49 0.99
N ASP A 71 3.94 -13.80 0.73
CA ASP A 71 4.57 -14.80 1.59
C ASP A 71 6.08 -14.62 1.65
N ARG A 72 6.71 -14.27 0.52
CA ARG A 72 8.15 -13.93 0.47
C ARG A 72 8.46 -12.68 1.29
N MET A 73 7.61 -11.64 1.24
CA MET A 73 7.76 -10.45 2.09
C MET A 73 7.70 -10.83 3.58
N ALA A 74 6.71 -11.64 3.96
CA ALA A 74 6.54 -12.12 5.33
C ALA A 74 7.70 -13.00 5.81
N GLY A 75 8.26 -13.84 4.94
CA GLY A 75 9.38 -14.72 5.29
C GLY A 75 10.71 -14.00 5.48
N ARG A 76 10.85 -12.76 4.98
CA ARG A 76 12.09 -11.96 5.07
C ARG A 76 12.21 -11.14 6.35
N HIS A 77 11.08 -10.79 6.97
CA HIS A 77 11.05 -10.16 8.29
C HIS A 77 10.15 -10.94 9.24
N GLY A 78 10.69 -11.33 10.39
CA GLY A 78 9.92 -12.00 11.44
C GLY A 78 8.75 -11.18 12.03
N VAL A 79 8.61 -9.91 11.65
CA VAL A 79 7.60 -8.96 12.15
C VAL A 79 6.72 -8.36 11.04
N THR A 80 6.65 -9.00 9.86
CA THR A 80 5.73 -8.58 8.78
C THR A 80 4.39 -9.29 8.87
N ARG A 81 3.31 -8.52 8.97
CA ARG A 81 1.91 -8.98 8.90
C ARG A 81 1.36 -8.76 7.49
N ILE A 82 0.73 -9.80 6.92
CA ILE A 82 0.02 -9.70 5.65
C ILE A 82 -1.49 -9.68 5.92
N ALA A 83 -2.16 -8.59 5.54
CA ALA A 83 -3.61 -8.48 5.58
C ALA A 83 -4.16 -8.54 4.15
N VAL A 84 -5.17 -9.38 3.92
CA VAL A 84 -5.81 -9.55 2.61
C VAL A 84 -7.26 -9.06 2.67
N ILE A 85 -7.62 -8.10 1.83
CA ILE A 85 -9.01 -7.68 1.63
C ILE A 85 -9.55 -8.44 0.41
N PRO A 86 -10.36 -9.51 0.59
CA PRO A 86 -10.56 -10.51 -0.45
C PRO A 86 -11.20 -9.99 -1.74
N ASP A 87 -12.19 -9.10 -1.59
CA ASP A 87 -13.00 -8.65 -2.72
C ASP A 87 -12.51 -7.37 -3.40
N ALA A 88 -11.56 -6.67 -2.79
CA ALA A 88 -10.99 -5.43 -3.31
C ALA A 88 -10.15 -5.66 -4.58
N GLY A 89 -10.18 -4.67 -5.47
CA GLY A 89 -9.31 -4.53 -6.63
C GLY A 89 -8.01 -3.81 -6.30
N HIS A 90 -7.30 -3.30 -7.31
CA HIS A 90 -5.95 -2.76 -7.14
C HIS A 90 -5.85 -1.68 -6.05
N ASP A 91 -6.75 -0.70 -6.06
CA ASP A 91 -6.79 0.41 -5.12
C ASP A 91 -7.56 0.02 -3.86
N VAL A 92 -7.00 -0.90 -3.06
CA VAL A 92 -7.67 -1.45 -1.86
C VAL A 92 -8.20 -0.37 -0.91
N HIS A 93 -7.47 0.74 -0.79
CA HIS A 93 -7.81 1.89 0.04
C HIS A 93 -9.00 2.71 -0.48
N LEU A 94 -9.32 2.62 -1.78
CA LEU A 94 -10.51 3.24 -2.36
C LEU A 94 -11.70 2.27 -2.42
N ASP A 95 -11.42 0.98 -2.57
CA ASP A 95 -12.45 -0.06 -2.68
C ASP A 95 -13.07 -0.42 -1.34
N ASP A 96 -12.25 -0.60 -0.29
CA ASP A 96 -12.73 -0.87 1.08
C ASP A 96 -11.93 -0.05 2.12
N PRO A 97 -12.19 1.27 2.21
CA PRO A 97 -11.48 2.14 3.13
C PRO A 97 -11.69 1.75 4.60
N ALA A 98 -12.83 1.15 4.94
CA ALA A 98 -13.14 0.74 6.30
C ALA A 98 -12.31 -0.47 6.73
N ALA A 99 -12.17 -1.48 5.86
CA ALA A 99 -11.32 -2.63 6.14
C ALA A 99 -9.84 -2.23 6.22
N VAL A 100 -9.37 -1.37 5.31
CA VAL A 100 -7.99 -0.84 5.36
C VAL A 100 -7.75 -0.07 6.67
N TYR A 101 -8.67 0.79 7.07
CA TYR A 101 -8.59 1.49 8.35
C TYR A 101 -8.53 0.53 9.54
N GLY A 102 -9.36 -0.52 9.54
CA GLY A 102 -9.37 -1.53 10.60
C GLY A 102 -8.03 -2.23 10.77
N GLU A 103 -7.42 -2.67 9.67
CA GLU A 103 -6.10 -3.32 9.69
C GLU A 103 -5.00 -2.35 10.16
N MET A 104 -5.03 -1.10 9.68
CA MET A 104 -4.08 -0.07 10.12
C MET A 104 -4.20 0.24 11.60
N ALA A 105 -5.43 0.43 12.10
CA ALA A 105 -5.69 0.75 13.50
C ALA A 105 -5.26 -0.40 14.43
N ALA A 106 -5.56 -1.65 14.07
CA ALA A 106 -5.15 -2.82 14.83
C ALA A 106 -3.63 -2.94 14.89
N PHE A 107 -2.96 -2.83 13.74
CA PHE A 107 -1.50 -2.90 13.65
C PHE A 107 -0.80 -1.81 14.49
N LEU A 108 -1.29 -0.56 14.43
CA LEU A 108 -0.73 0.53 15.22
C LEU A 108 -0.93 0.31 16.72
N ALA A 109 -2.11 -0.17 17.14
CA ALA A 109 -2.34 -0.51 18.55
C ALA A 109 -1.38 -1.59 19.05
N GLU A 110 -1.21 -2.67 18.27
CA GLU A 110 -0.26 -3.76 18.56
C GLU A 110 1.20 -3.24 18.65
N ALA A 111 1.62 -2.42 17.68
CA ALA A 111 2.97 -1.87 17.66
C ALA A 111 3.26 -0.96 18.88
N THR A 112 2.31 -0.08 19.24
CA THR A 112 2.48 0.81 20.40
C THR A 112 2.51 0.06 21.74
N ALA A 113 1.77 -1.05 21.84
CA ALA A 113 1.80 -1.91 23.02
C ALA A 113 3.17 -2.60 23.16
N ALA A 114 3.69 -3.17 22.07
CA ALA A 114 5.01 -3.82 22.05
C ALA A 114 6.15 -2.84 22.40
N GLU A 115 6.09 -1.61 21.89
CA GLU A 115 7.06 -0.54 22.25
C GLU A 115 7.00 -0.20 23.74
N SER A 116 5.79 -0.13 24.31
CA SER A 116 5.58 0.18 25.73
C SER A 116 6.09 -0.93 26.65
N GLU A 117 5.89 -2.19 26.26
CA GLU A 117 6.40 -3.37 27.00
C GLU A 117 7.94 -3.41 26.99
N ALA A 118 8.56 -3.20 25.82
CA ALA A 118 10.02 -3.16 25.71
C ALA A 118 10.64 -2.04 26.57
N ALA A 119 10.03 -0.84 26.57
CA ALA A 119 10.49 0.27 27.40
C ALA A 119 10.35 -0.01 28.91
N ALA A 120 9.32 -0.76 29.32
CA ALA A 120 9.12 -1.14 30.71
C ALA A 120 10.14 -2.21 31.17
N GLU A 121 10.53 -3.14 30.30
CA GLU A 121 11.56 -4.15 30.58
C GLU A 121 12.95 -3.50 30.72
N GLU A 122 13.30 -2.54 29.85
CA GLU A 122 14.55 -1.78 29.96
C GLU A 122 14.62 -0.90 31.22
N ALA A 123 13.50 -0.33 31.66
CA ALA A 123 13.46 0.52 32.86
C ALA A 123 13.52 -0.28 34.19
N GLY A 124 13.28 -1.60 34.13
CA GLY A 124 13.30 -2.50 35.28
C GLY A 124 14.62 -3.26 35.49
N ALA A 125 15.56 -3.18 34.53
CA ALA A 125 16.89 -3.79 34.57
C ALA A 125 17.97 -2.83 35.10
#